data_AF-A0A9W5Z3I3-F1
#
_entry.id   AF-A0A9W5Z3I3-F1
#
_cell.length_a   1.000
_cell.length_b   1.000
_cell.length_c   1.000
_cell.angle_alpha   90.00
_cell.angle_beta   90.00
_cell.angle_gamma   90.00
#
_symmetry.space_group_name_H-M   'P 1'
#
loop_
_entity.id
_entity.type
_entity.pdbx_description
1 polymer ?
#
loop_
_entity_poly.entity_id
_entity_poly.type
_entity_poly.pdbx_seq_one_letter_code
_entity_poly.pdbx_strand_id
1 'polypeptide(L)'
;MIEPNPLTPRNDSRSALLIPFANVVETPDDPSIDTHSSHLRFALRTRLLRTQSLEIIPAAMETCISAALKRMGDKCLIDPFVEMKLLYTQSTMAVLGVDEVAVSLNLSKKVGNLISTMEGTFSAIDMTVPWPLNPLHIPAGIAMGRLCVIMLRIIHDQKRQQQQQPDKSDARKENMLQDMIQMGWSTRAILKNLLSSAFASQGNTPTVASWILMGLATDAQWMARVRQEVDQVILKHRKNGEPAEEVLRSLHVNTWEKEFPLLHACLLET
;
A
#
# COMPACT_ATOMS: atom_id res chain seq x y z
N MET A 1 46.55 -3.29 37.35
CA MET A 1 45.24 -2.73 37.77
C MET A 1 45.04 -1.42 37.02
N ILE A 2 44.57 -1.51 35.77
CA ILE A 2 44.10 -0.39 34.94
C ILE A 2 43.01 -1.00 34.04
N GLU A 3 41.77 -0.53 34.21
CA GLU A 3 40.59 -0.92 33.43
C GLU A 3 40.70 -0.48 31.96
N PRO A 4 40.18 -1.26 30.99
CA PRO A 4 39.88 -0.77 29.65
C PRO A 4 38.46 -0.19 29.57
N ASN A 5 38.37 1.08 29.17
CA ASN A 5 37.14 1.83 28.88
C ASN A 5 36.46 1.27 27.60
N PRO A 6 35.11 1.32 27.47
CA PRO A 6 34.36 0.49 26.55
C PRO A 6 34.28 1.06 25.13
N LEU A 7 34.19 0.11 24.20
CA LEU A 7 33.97 0.25 22.77
C LEU A 7 32.87 1.25 22.42
N THR A 8 33.24 2.27 21.66
CA THR A 8 32.34 3.09 20.86
C THR A 8 31.66 2.20 19.79
N PRO A 9 30.33 2.27 19.62
CA PRO A 9 29.65 1.48 18.59
C PRO A 9 29.95 2.06 17.21
N ARG A 10 30.51 1.19 16.37
CA ARG A 10 30.76 1.38 14.94
C ARG A 10 29.42 1.69 14.25
N ASN A 11 29.33 2.89 13.68
CA ASN A 11 28.16 3.37 12.96
C ASN A 11 28.01 2.57 11.66
N ASP A 12 27.11 1.59 11.63
CA ASP A 12 26.73 0.84 10.42
C ASP A 12 25.82 1.70 9.54
N SER A 13 26.43 2.65 8.82
CA SER A 13 25.78 3.40 7.73
C SER A 13 25.68 2.56 6.46
N ARG A 14 24.97 1.43 6.49
CA ARG A 14 24.80 0.54 5.33
C ARG A 14 23.36 0.22 4.92
N SER A 15 22.36 0.93 5.44
CA SER A 15 20.95 0.64 5.16
C SER A 15 20.14 1.82 4.58
N ALA A 16 20.79 2.85 4.03
CA ALA A 16 20.12 4.02 3.45
C ALA A 16 19.81 3.92 1.94
N LEU A 17 19.80 2.71 1.35
CA LEU A 17 19.88 2.54 -0.11
C LEU A 17 18.58 2.13 -0.81
N LEU A 18 17.39 2.45 -0.26
CA LEU A 18 16.13 2.03 -0.88
C LEU A 18 15.09 3.10 -1.20
N ILE A 19 15.36 4.41 -1.01
CA ILE A 19 14.46 5.45 -1.57
C ILE A 19 15.27 6.71 -1.99
N PRO A 20 15.72 6.82 -3.25
CA PRO A 20 16.50 7.99 -3.68
C PRO A 20 15.67 9.28 -3.82
N PHE A 21 14.33 9.20 -3.80
CA PHE A 21 13.47 10.38 -3.86
C PHE A 21 13.36 11.16 -2.55
N ALA A 22 13.77 10.58 -1.40
CA ALA A 22 13.80 11.30 -0.14
C ALA A 22 14.95 12.31 -0.10
N ASN A 23 16.13 11.92 -0.61
CA ASN A 23 17.36 12.69 -0.44
C ASN A 23 17.46 13.94 -1.34
N VAL A 24 16.70 14.03 -2.44
CA VAL A 24 16.77 15.18 -3.37
C VAL A 24 16.16 16.46 -2.78
N VAL A 25 15.39 16.35 -1.69
CA VAL A 25 14.79 17.50 -0.97
C VAL A 25 15.43 17.72 0.40
N GLU A 26 16.40 16.89 0.79
CA GLU A 26 16.92 16.84 2.16
C GLU A 26 18.31 17.49 2.24
N THR A 27 18.39 18.60 2.98
CA THR A 27 19.65 19.09 3.54
C THR A 27 20.09 18.12 4.66
N PRO A 28 21.31 17.57 4.62
CA PRO A 28 21.74 16.49 5.52
C PRO A 28 21.69 16.79 7.03
N ASP A 29 21.65 18.07 7.40
CA ASP A 29 21.79 18.53 8.80
C ASP A 29 20.47 19.01 9.45
N ASP A 30 19.30 18.62 8.92
CA ASP A 30 18.01 19.00 9.53
C ASP A 30 17.59 17.99 10.63
N PRO A 31 17.61 18.36 11.93
CA PRO A 31 17.17 17.48 13.03
C PRO A 31 15.69 17.08 12.96
N SER A 32 14.90 17.69 12.06
CA SER A 32 13.54 17.27 11.75
C SER A 32 13.49 15.86 11.12
N ILE A 33 14.56 15.43 10.42
CA ILE A 33 14.61 14.15 9.69
C ILE A 33 14.48 12.94 10.63
N ASP A 34 15.15 12.95 11.78
CA ASP A 34 15.08 11.87 12.77
C ASP A 34 13.71 11.80 13.45
N THR A 35 13.11 12.96 13.69
CA THR A 35 11.74 13.07 14.21
C THR A 35 10.74 12.56 13.17
N HIS A 36 10.91 12.88 11.89
CA HIS A 36 10.01 12.45 10.82
C HIS A 36 10.15 10.97 10.42
N SER A 37 11.36 10.42 10.42
CA SER A 37 11.59 9.00 10.12
C SER A 37 11.09 8.09 11.25
N SER A 38 11.17 8.56 12.50
CA SER A 38 10.59 7.89 13.66
C SER A 38 9.06 7.98 13.63
N HIS A 39 8.46 9.09 13.19
CA HIS A 39 7.00 9.19 12.98
C HIS A 39 6.48 8.31 11.85
N LEU A 40 7.19 8.20 10.71
CA LEU A 40 6.85 7.29 9.62
C LEU A 40 6.86 5.84 10.11
N ARG A 41 7.96 5.43 10.76
CA ARG A 41 8.09 4.09 11.35
C ARG A 41 7.06 3.84 12.44
N PHE A 42 6.76 4.85 13.25
CA PHE A 42 5.73 4.76 14.28
C PHE A 42 4.34 4.60 13.66
N ALA A 43 3.95 5.41 12.65
CA ALA A 43 2.66 5.29 11.98
C ALA A 43 2.51 3.95 11.25
N LEU A 44 3.52 3.52 10.49
CA LEU A 44 3.55 2.17 9.88
C LEU A 44 3.42 1.07 10.94
N ARG A 45 4.24 1.11 11.99
CA ARG A 45 4.29 0.07 13.02
C ARG A 45 3.05 0.03 13.91
N THR A 46 2.48 1.17 14.26
CA THR A 46 1.33 1.25 15.17
C THR A 46 -0.01 1.11 14.48
N ARG A 47 -0.11 1.43 13.18
CA ARG A 47 -1.39 1.48 12.44
C ARG A 47 -1.47 0.60 11.21
N LEU A 48 -0.36 0.20 10.58
CA LEU A 48 -0.42 -0.70 9.41
C LEU A 48 0.04 -2.12 9.76
N LEU A 49 0.96 -2.25 10.72
CA LEU A 49 1.56 -3.54 11.11
C LEU A 49 1.11 -4.03 12.50
N ARG A 50 0.23 -3.29 13.18
CA ARG A 50 -0.35 -3.71 14.45
C ARG A 50 -1.61 -4.50 14.17
N THR A 51 -1.72 -5.70 14.75
CA THR A 51 -2.80 -6.68 14.50
C THR A 51 -4.21 -6.09 14.62
N GLN A 52 -4.40 -5.11 15.52
CA GLN A 52 -5.66 -4.41 15.74
C GLN A 52 -6.06 -3.46 14.59
N SER A 53 -5.09 -2.93 13.85
CA SER A 53 -5.36 -2.06 12.69
C SER A 53 -5.48 -2.85 11.38
N LEU A 54 -5.04 -4.12 11.38
CA LEU A 54 -5.32 -5.06 10.28
C LEU A 54 -6.81 -5.40 10.19
N GLU A 55 -7.57 -5.30 11.29
CA GLU A 55 -9.02 -5.54 11.30
C GLU A 55 -9.80 -4.49 10.48
N ILE A 56 -9.26 -3.28 10.35
CA ILE A 56 -9.90 -2.16 9.63
C ILE A 56 -9.64 -2.24 8.11
N ILE A 57 -8.56 -2.91 7.71
CA ILE A 57 -8.13 -2.99 6.30
C ILE A 57 -9.16 -3.72 5.42
N PRO A 58 -9.71 -4.88 5.80
CA PRO A 58 -10.77 -5.54 5.03
C PRO A 58 -11.98 -4.63 4.80
N ALA A 59 -12.41 -3.89 5.83
CA ALA A 59 -13.55 -2.96 5.73
C ALA A 59 -13.24 -1.76 4.81
N ALA A 60 -12.04 -1.17 4.91
CA ALA A 60 -11.63 -0.07 4.05
C ALA A 60 -11.51 -0.49 2.57
N MET A 61 -11.10 -1.73 2.31
CA MET A 61 -10.94 -2.28 0.96
C MET A 61 -12.24 -2.85 0.37
N GLU A 62 -13.28 -3.07 1.17
CA GLU A 62 -14.49 -3.79 0.77
C GLU A 62 -15.15 -3.21 -0.48
N THR A 63 -15.29 -1.88 -0.53
CA THR A 63 -15.89 -1.19 -1.68
C THR A 63 -15.02 -1.37 -2.93
N CYS A 64 -13.70 -1.36 -2.78
CA CYS A 64 -12.75 -1.54 -3.88
C CYS A 64 -12.78 -2.98 -4.41
N ILE A 65 -12.81 -3.97 -3.51
CA ILE A 65 -12.88 -5.40 -3.84
C ILE A 65 -14.19 -5.70 -4.57
N SER A 66 -15.33 -5.25 -4.03
CA SER A 66 -16.65 -5.48 -4.62
C SER A 66 -16.76 -4.85 -6.01
N ALA A 67 -16.25 -3.63 -6.18
CA ALA A 67 -16.19 -2.96 -7.47
C ALA A 67 -15.26 -3.68 -8.48
N ALA A 68 -14.15 -4.24 -8.01
CA ALA A 68 -13.23 -5.01 -8.84
C ALA A 68 -13.85 -6.35 -9.27
N LEU A 69 -14.45 -7.10 -8.34
CA LEU A 69 -15.13 -8.38 -8.63
C LEU A 69 -16.24 -8.19 -9.65
N LYS A 70 -17.09 -7.17 -9.49
CA LYS A 70 -18.13 -6.85 -10.48
C LYS A 70 -17.55 -6.56 -11.85
N ARG A 71 -16.52 -5.69 -11.92
CA ARG A 71 -15.85 -5.32 -13.17
C ARG A 71 -15.19 -6.52 -13.86
N MET A 72 -14.61 -7.44 -13.09
CA MET A 72 -14.00 -8.66 -13.62
C MET A 72 -15.05 -9.68 -14.06
N GLY A 73 -16.16 -9.82 -13.33
CA GLY A 73 -17.26 -10.73 -13.67
C GLY A 73 -17.99 -10.35 -14.96
N ASP A 74 -18.04 -9.05 -15.29
CA ASP A 74 -18.59 -8.57 -16.57
C ASP A 74 -17.69 -8.89 -17.78
N LYS A 75 -16.43 -9.34 -17.56
CA LYS A 75 -15.45 -9.63 -18.60
C LYS A 75 -15.25 -11.14 -18.76
N CYS A 76 -15.16 -11.60 -20.01
CA CYS A 76 -14.85 -13.00 -20.30
C CYS A 76 -13.35 -13.32 -20.12
N LEU A 77 -12.47 -12.35 -20.32
CA LEU A 77 -11.02 -12.46 -20.13
C LEU A 77 -10.50 -11.24 -19.39
N ILE A 78 -9.64 -11.47 -18.39
CA ILE A 78 -8.99 -10.43 -17.61
C ILE A 78 -7.48 -10.54 -17.75
N ASP A 79 -6.81 -9.40 -17.77
CA ASP A 79 -5.37 -9.33 -17.54
C ASP A 79 -5.16 -9.14 -16.02
N PRO A 80 -4.63 -10.16 -15.30
CA PRO A 80 -4.48 -10.08 -13.86
C PRO A 80 -3.51 -8.98 -13.43
N PHE A 81 -2.46 -8.68 -14.22
CA PHE A 81 -1.49 -7.64 -13.86
C PHE A 81 -2.11 -6.24 -13.90
N VAL A 82 -3.02 -6.01 -14.85
CA VAL A 82 -3.75 -4.73 -14.94
C VAL A 82 -4.80 -4.62 -13.84
N GLU A 83 -5.61 -5.66 -13.64
CA GLU A 83 -6.71 -5.62 -12.67
C GLU A 83 -6.21 -5.63 -11.22
N MET A 84 -5.19 -6.42 -10.89
CA MET A 84 -4.60 -6.44 -9.54
C MET A 84 -3.90 -5.12 -9.24
N LYS A 85 -3.10 -4.58 -10.15
CA LYS A 85 -2.47 -3.26 -9.95
C LYS A 85 -3.51 -2.17 -9.67
N LEU A 86 -4.61 -2.19 -10.42
CA LEU A 86 -5.70 -1.24 -10.19
C LEU A 86 -6.37 -1.46 -8.82
N LEU A 87 -6.73 -2.70 -8.48
CA LEU A 87 -7.33 -3.05 -7.20
C LEU A 87 -6.43 -2.58 -6.04
N TYR A 88 -5.14 -2.92 -6.07
CA TYR A 88 -4.20 -2.52 -5.03
C TYR A 88 -4.00 -1.01 -4.97
N THR A 89 -4.04 -0.30 -6.10
CA THR A 89 -4.04 1.17 -6.10
C THR A 89 -5.25 1.71 -5.36
N GLN A 90 -6.45 1.23 -5.69
CA GLN A 90 -7.71 1.68 -5.09
C GLN A 90 -7.75 1.37 -3.59
N SER A 91 -7.44 0.13 -3.23
CA SER A 91 -7.40 -0.37 -1.87
C SER A 91 -6.37 0.37 -1.00
N THR A 92 -5.16 0.59 -1.50
CA THR A 92 -4.14 1.35 -0.77
C THR A 92 -4.64 2.77 -0.51
N MET A 93 -5.20 3.43 -1.52
CA MET A 93 -5.67 4.80 -1.38
C MET A 93 -6.87 4.88 -0.42
N ALA A 94 -7.74 3.87 -0.39
CA ALA A 94 -8.83 3.77 0.58
C ALA A 94 -8.29 3.65 2.01
N VAL A 95 -7.34 2.75 2.24
CA VAL A 95 -6.69 2.57 3.56
C VAL A 95 -5.97 3.84 4.02
N LEU A 96 -5.32 4.55 3.08
CA LEU A 96 -4.66 5.83 3.38
C LEU A 96 -5.65 6.98 3.65
N GLY A 97 -6.96 6.80 3.44
CA GLY A 97 -7.97 7.84 3.59
C GLY A 97 -8.02 8.83 2.42
N VAL A 98 -7.54 8.42 1.25
CA VAL A 98 -7.50 9.18 -0.01
C VAL A 98 -8.66 8.74 -0.91
N ASP A 99 -9.88 8.92 -0.41
CA ASP A 99 -11.12 8.44 -1.04
C ASP A 99 -11.29 8.92 -2.50
N GLU A 100 -10.85 10.14 -2.80
CA GLU A 100 -10.91 10.72 -4.15
C GLU A 100 -10.17 9.86 -5.19
N VAL A 101 -9.02 9.29 -4.81
CA VAL A 101 -8.23 8.40 -5.67
C VAL A 101 -8.78 6.97 -5.59
N ALA A 102 -9.27 6.53 -4.43
CA ALA A 102 -9.79 5.17 -4.25
C ALA A 102 -11.05 4.90 -5.10
N VAL A 103 -12.00 5.84 -5.07
CA VAL A 103 -13.31 5.70 -5.74
C VAL A 103 -13.21 5.99 -7.24
N SER A 104 -12.34 6.91 -7.66
CA SER A 104 -12.23 7.33 -9.06
C SER A 104 -11.33 6.43 -9.88
N LEU A 105 -11.93 5.54 -10.68
CA LEU A 105 -11.24 4.62 -11.59
C LEU A 105 -10.15 5.30 -12.43
N ASN A 106 -10.45 6.47 -12.98
CA ASN A 106 -9.52 7.21 -13.85
C ASN A 106 -8.34 7.77 -13.06
N LEU A 107 -8.60 8.27 -11.85
CA LEU A 107 -7.56 8.83 -11.00
C LEU A 107 -6.67 7.73 -10.41
N SER A 108 -7.24 6.59 -10.00
CA SER A 108 -6.44 5.44 -9.54
C SER A 108 -5.54 4.92 -10.66
N LYS A 109 -6.06 4.76 -11.89
CA LYS A 109 -5.24 4.37 -13.05
C LYS A 109 -4.10 5.36 -13.30
N LYS A 110 -4.40 6.66 -13.22
CA LYS A 110 -3.39 7.70 -13.41
C LYS A 110 -2.31 7.64 -12.33
N VAL A 111 -2.69 7.51 -11.06
CA VAL A 111 -1.76 7.40 -9.93
C VAL A 111 -0.92 6.12 -10.03
N GLY A 112 -1.55 4.97 -10.31
CA GLY A 112 -0.86 3.70 -10.53
C GLY A 112 0.16 3.77 -11.67
N ASN A 113 -0.20 4.37 -12.81
CA ASN A 113 0.73 4.55 -13.93
C ASN A 113 1.91 5.46 -13.60
N LEU A 114 1.68 6.53 -12.82
CA LEU A 114 2.76 7.40 -12.35
C LEU A 114 3.73 6.64 -11.44
N ILE A 115 3.19 5.80 -10.55
CA ILE A 115 4.01 4.94 -9.66
C ILE A 115 4.82 3.93 -10.48
N SER A 116 4.19 3.19 -11.40
CA SER A 116 4.89 2.22 -12.24
C SER A 116 5.94 2.84 -13.15
N THR A 117 5.74 4.09 -13.61
CA THR A 117 6.77 4.81 -14.37
C THR A 117 8.05 4.96 -13.53
N MET A 118 7.91 5.19 -12.24
CA MET A 118 9.05 5.39 -11.34
C MET A 118 9.74 4.07 -10.98
N GLU A 119 9.01 2.97 -10.86
CA GLU A 119 9.58 1.62 -10.64
C GLU A 119 10.45 1.18 -11.82
N GLY A 120 10.02 1.43 -13.05
CA GLY A 120 10.74 1.05 -14.27
C GLY A 120 12.01 1.86 -14.56
N THR A 121 12.37 2.80 -13.68
CA THR A 121 13.46 3.75 -13.91
C THR A 121 14.73 3.39 -13.13
N PHE A 122 14.65 2.44 -12.19
CA PHE A 122 15.82 1.89 -11.51
C PHE A 122 16.55 0.90 -12.42
N SER A 123 17.45 1.41 -13.24
CA SER A 123 18.22 0.63 -14.20
C SER A 123 19.56 0.24 -13.58
N ALA A 124 20.11 -0.93 -13.98
CA ALA A 124 21.45 -1.35 -13.57
C ALA A 124 22.53 -0.28 -13.90
N ILE A 125 22.25 0.60 -14.87
CA ILE A 125 23.14 1.70 -15.25
C ILE A 125 23.29 2.77 -14.15
N ASP A 126 22.36 2.84 -13.20
CA ASP A 126 22.38 3.78 -12.08
C ASP A 126 23.45 3.48 -11.04
N MET A 127 24.00 2.26 -11.08
CA MET A 127 25.21 1.92 -10.33
C MET A 127 26.46 2.60 -10.90
N THR A 128 26.43 3.03 -12.16
CA THR A 128 27.59 3.52 -12.91
C THR A 128 27.50 4.98 -13.31
N VAL A 129 26.29 5.49 -13.55
CA VAL A 129 26.05 6.88 -13.96
C VAL A 129 25.32 7.61 -12.83
N PRO A 130 25.90 8.68 -12.27
CA PRO A 130 25.23 9.48 -11.26
C PRO A 130 23.85 9.97 -11.72
N TRP A 131 22.85 9.85 -10.85
CA TRP A 131 21.44 10.20 -11.07
C TRP A 131 21.19 11.48 -11.91
N PRO A 132 21.82 12.65 -11.64
CA PRO A 132 21.44 13.87 -12.37
C PRO A 132 21.89 13.85 -13.85
N LEU A 133 22.76 12.93 -14.25
CA LEU A 133 23.31 12.85 -15.61
C LEU A 133 22.62 11.78 -16.46
N ASN A 134 21.76 10.94 -15.88
CA ASN A 134 21.08 9.88 -16.61
C ASN A 134 19.70 10.38 -17.10
N PRO A 135 19.52 10.60 -18.42
CA PRO A 135 18.25 11.08 -18.97
C PRO A 135 17.09 10.08 -18.80
N LEU A 136 17.38 8.81 -18.49
CA LEU A 136 16.37 7.80 -18.18
C LEU A 136 15.55 8.18 -16.93
N HIS A 137 16.08 9.05 -16.06
CA HIS A 137 15.40 9.52 -14.84
C HIS A 137 14.45 10.69 -15.06
N ILE A 138 14.49 11.33 -16.24
CA ILE A 138 13.64 12.49 -16.54
C ILE A 138 12.14 12.12 -16.47
N PRO A 139 11.67 11.01 -17.09
CA PRO A 139 10.28 10.58 -16.96
C PRO A 139 9.88 10.30 -15.51
N ALA A 140 10.75 9.67 -14.72
CA ALA A 140 10.50 9.41 -13.30
C ALA A 140 10.37 10.70 -12.49
N GLY A 141 11.25 11.67 -12.71
CA GLY A 141 11.18 12.99 -12.07
C GLY A 141 9.88 13.73 -12.41
N ILE A 142 9.46 13.69 -13.68
CA ILE A 142 8.18 14.28 -14.12
C ILE A 142 6.99 13.53 -13.47
N ALA A 143 7.03 12.21 -13.43
CA ALA A 143 5.98 11.39 -12.83
C ALA A 143 5.85 11.68 -11.33
N MET A 144 6.97 11.73 -10.62
CA MET A 144 7.08 12.10 -9.21
C MET A 144 6.49 13.50 -8.95
N GLY A 145 6.89 14.50 -9.75
CA GLY A 145 6.34 15.85 -9.64
C GLY A 145 4.82 15.89 -9.81
N ARG A 146 4.29 15.19 -10.82
CA ARG A 146 2.83 15.08 -11.05
C ARG A 146 2.11 14.39 -9.89
N LEU A 147 2.70 13.33 -9.34
CA LEU A 147 2.14 12.60 -8.21
C LEU A 147 2.11 13.49 -6.95
N CYS A 148 3.20 14.21 -6.66
CA CYS A 148 3.25 15.19 -5.58
C CYS A 148 2.16 16.26 -5.71
N VAL A 149 1.93 16.79 -6.92
CA VAL A 149 0.87 17.78 -7.15
C VAL A 149 -0.52 17.21 -6.89
N ILE A 150 -0.80 15.98 -7.32
CA ILE A 150 -2.09 15.31 -7.04
C ILE A 150 -2.28 15.15 -5.54
N MET A 151 -1.30 14.60 -4.84
CA MET A 151 -1.38 14.36 -3.39
C MET A 151 -1.49 15.67 -2.59
N LEU A 152 -0.73 16.71 -2.95
CA LEU A 152 -0.80 18.01 -2.30
C LEU A 152 -2.17 18.66 -2.45
N ARG A 153 -2.82 18.53 -3.62
CA ARG A 153 -4.18 19.03 -3.83
C ARG A 153 -5.15 18.36 -2.86
N ILE A 154 -5.10 17.03 -2.77
CA ILE A 154 -5.98 16.26 -1.87
C ILE A 154 -5.74 16.63 -0.40
N ILE A 155 -4.47 16.74 0.02
CA ILE A 155 -4.13 17.15 1.40
C ILE A 155 -4.67 18.55 1.69
N HIS A 156 -4.51 19.50 0.77
CA HIS A 156 -5.03 20.85 0.95
C HIS A 156 -6.56 20.88 0.96
N ASP A 157 -7.22 20.10 0.11
CA ASP A 157 -8.69 20.02 0.06
C ASP A 157 -9.25 19.47 1.38
N GLN A 158 -8.66 18.39 1.91
CA GLN A 158 -9.06 17.84 3.20
C GLN A 158 -8.77 18.77 4.38
N LYS A 159 -7.61 19.44 4.40
CA LYS A 159 -7.30 20.45 5.44
C LYS A 159 -8.31 21.60 5.42
N ARG A 160 -8.69 22.07 4.22
CA ARG A 160 -9.71 23.12 4.07
C ARG A 160 -11.08 22.67 4.54
N GLN A 161 -11.50 21.46 4.20
CA GLN A 161 -12.78 20.90 4.65
C GLN A 161 -12.84 20.78 6.18
N GLN A 162 -11.77 20.30 6.81
CA GLN A 162 -11.69 20.19 8.27
C GLN A 162 -11.75 21.55 8.97
N GLN A 163 -11.09 22.59 8.42
CA GLN A 163 -11.18 23.94 8.97
C GLN A 163 -12.58 24.55 8.86
N GLN A 164 -13.34 24.20 7.81
CA GLN A 164 -14.69 24.71 7.59
C GLN A 164 -15.75 23.95 8.41
N GLN A 165 -15.50 22.70 8.79
CA GLN A 165 -16.42 21.86 9.57
C GLN A 165 -15.66 21.06 10.64
N PRO A 166 -15.24 21.71 11.75
CA PRO A 166 -14.52 21.03 12.83
C PRO A 166 -15.34 19.96 13.55
N ASP A 167 -16.68 20.04 13.47
CA ASP A 167 -17.62 19.21 14.25
C ASP A 167 -18.29 18.07 13.45
N LYS A 168 -17.92 17.89 12.17
CA LYS A 168 -18.37 16.77 11.32
C LYS A 168 -17.26 15.75 11.10
N SER A 169 -16.52 15.39 12.16
CA SER A 169 -15.86 14.10 12.13
C SER A 169 -16.96 13.05 12.20
N ASP A 170 -17.37 12.51 11.05
CA ASP A 170 -18.17 11.29 11.03
C ASP A 170 -17.36 10.26 11.81
N ALA A 171 -17.78 10.00 13.06
CA ALA A 171 -17.09 9.19 14.07
C ALA A 171 -16.95 7.70 13.69
N ARG A 172 -17.16 7.37 12.40
CA ARG A 172 -17.26 6.01 11.88
C ARG A 172 -16.29 5.72 10.73
N LYS A 173 -15.62 6.72 10.15
CA LYS A 173 -14.63 6.49 9.09
C LYS A 173 -13.25 6.93 9.56
N GLU A 174 -12.56 6.01 10.24
CA GLU A 174 -11.21 6.19 10.75
C GLU A 174 -10.23 6.29 9.57
N ASN A 175 -10.04 7.51 9.06
CA ASN A 175 -9.27 7.79 7.84
C ASN A 175 -7.84 8.22 8.22
N MET A 176 -6.82 7.46 7.79
CA MET A 176 -5.43 7.71 8.16
C MET A 176 -4.95 9.14 7.84
N LEU A 177 -5.39 9.69 6.70
CA LEU A 177 -5.08 11.07 6.32
C LEU A 177 -5.71 12.11 7.26
N GLN A 178 -6.98 11.92 7.65
CA GLN A 178 -7.63 12.82 8.60
C GLN A 178 -6.94 12.80 9.95
N ASP A 179 -6.53 11.62 10.41
CA ASP A 179 -5.83 11.46 11.68
C ASP A 179 -4.47 12.17 11.68
N MET A 180 -3.69 12.04 10.61
CA MET A 180 -2.43 12.78 10.47
C MET A 180 -2.66 14.29 10.50
N ILE A 181 -3.75 14.78 9.90
CA ILE A 181 -4.08 16.20 9.93
C ILE A 181 -4.49 16.62 11.37
N GLN A 182 -5.34 15.84 12.05
CA GLN A 182 -5.77 16.11 13.43
C GLN A 182 -4.61 16.10 14.42
N MET A 183 -3.64 15.21 14.22
CA MET A 183 -2.39 15.16 15.00
C MET A 183 -1.44 16.33 14.69
N GLY A 184 -1.81 17.25 13.81
CA GLY A 184 -1.03 18.45 13.50
C GLY A 184 0.19 18.18 12.61
N TRP A 185 0.21 17.10 11.83
CA TRP A 185 1.36 16.79 10.98
C TRP A 185 1.57 17.87 9.90
N SER A 186 2.85 18.18 9.64
CA SER A 186 3.22 19.09 8.56
C SER A 186 2.80 18.52 7.21
N THR A 187 2.42 19.39 6.26
CA THR A 187 2.01 18.94 4.91
C THR A 187 3.11 18.13 4.22
N ARG A 188 4.39 18.46 4.46
CA ARG A 188 5.54 17.69 3.95
C ARG A 188 5.58 16.28 4.56
N ALA A 189 5.38 16.14 5.86
CA ALA A 189 5.38 14.84 6.54
C ALA A 189 4.22 13.95 6.06
N ILE A 190 3.02 14.53 5.92
CA ILE A 190 1.85 13.84 5.36
C ILE A 190 2.14 13.35 3.93
N LEU A 191 2.63 14.24 3.08
CA LEU A 191 2.97 13.92 1.69
C LEU A 191 4.00 12.78 1.61
N LYS A 192 5.09 12.87 2.39
CA LYS A 192 6.13 11.84 2.44
C LYS A 192 5.53 10.49 2.87
N ASN A 193 4.69 10.47 3.91
CA ASN A 193 4.10 9.24 4.41
C ASN A 193 3.14 8.58 3.40
N LEU A 194 2.25 9.36 2.79
CA LEU A 194 1.33 8.88 1.76
C LEU A 194 2.10 8.28 0.58
N LEU A 195 3.14 8.98 0.15
CA LEU A 195 3.92 8.60 -1.01
C LEU A 195 4.75 7.35 -0.75
N SER A 196 5.47 7.28 0.37
CA SER A 196 6.23 6.09 0.77
C SER A 196 5.32 4.87 0.93
N SER A 197 4.13 5.03 1.52
CA SER A 197 3.18 3.94 1.68
C SER A 197 2.63 3.46 0.33
N ALA A 198 2.30 4.40 -0.57
CA ALA A 198 1.82 4.08 -1.91
C ALA A 198 2.88 3.37 -2.78
N PHE A 199 4.16 3.75 -2.68
CA PHE A 199 5.23 3.03 -3.36
C PHE A 199 5.43 1.62 -2.80
N ALA A 200 5.46 1.49 -1.47
CA ALA A 200 5.67 0.21 -0.83
C ALA A 200 4.59 -0.83 -1.17
N SER A 201 3.34 -0.41 -1.36
CA SER A 201 2.23 -1.34 -1.65
C SER A 201 2.16 -1.81 -3.10
N GLN A 202 2.75 -1.07 -4.04
CA GLN A 202 2.55 -1.30 -5.48
C GLN A 202 3.61 -2.21 -6.11
N GLY A 203 4.83 -2.23 -5.55
CA GLY A 203 5.96 -2.88 -6.21
C GLY A 203 5.85 -4.41 -6.27
N ASN A 204 5.46 -5.06 -5.17
CA ASN A 204 5.55 -6.52 -5.07
C ASN A 204 4.19 -7.21 -4.99
N THR A 205 3.28 -6.70 -4.14
CA THR A 205 2.04 -7.42 -3.82
C THR A 205 1.11 -7.64 -5.01
N PRO A 206 0.84 -6.65 -5.89
CA PRO A 206 -0.02 -6.87 -7.06
C PRO A 206 0.59 -7.87 -8.05
N THR A 207 1.92 -7.86 -8.19
CA THR A 207 2.67 -8.78 -9.07
C THR A 207 2.56 -10.22 -8.56
N VAL A 208 2.81 -10.45 -7.28
CA VAL A 208 2.66 -11.78 -6.65
C VAL A 208 1.22 -12.27 -6.76
N ALA A 209 0.24 -11.42 -6.45
CA ALA A 209 -1.17 -11.79 -6.59
C ALA A 209 -1.54 -12.18 -8.03
N SER A 210 -0.98 -11.47 -9.02
CA SER A 210 -1.20 -11.78 -10.43
C SER A 210 -0.60 -13.12 -10.83
N TRP A 211 0.59 -13.45 -10.33
CA TRP A 211 1.24 -14.73 -10.57
C TRP A 211 0.50 -15.89 -9.92
N ILE A 212 -0.03 -15.73 -8.71
CA ILE A 212 -0.89 -16.74 -8.07
C ILE A 212 -2.12 -17.01 -8.96
N LEU A 213 -2.80 -15.96 -9.44
CA LEU A 213 -3.96 -16.12 -10.33
C LEU A 213 -3.59 -16.82 -11.63
N MET A 214 -2.44 -16.47 -12.23
CA MET A 214 -1.94 -17.13 -13.43
C MET A 214 -1.60 -18.60 -13.18
N GLY A 215 -0.87 -18.91 -12.10
CA GLY A 215 -0.48 -20.27 -11.74
C GLY A 215 -1.68 -21.17 -11.52
N LEU A 216 -2.67 -20.69 -10.75
CA LEU A 216 -3.93 -21.41 -10.56
C LEU A 216 -4.71 -21.57 -11.87
N ALA A 217 -4.72 -20.56 -12.74
CA ALA A 217 -5.39 -20.68 -14.04
C ALA A 217 -4.72 -21.72 -14.96
N THR A 218 -3.41 -21.94 -14.81
CA THR A 218 -2.66 -22.93 -15.62
C THR A 218 -2.68 -24.34 -15.05
N ASP A 219 -2.91 -24.51 -13.74
CA ASP A 219 -2.98 -25.82 -13.10
C ASP A 219 -4.38 -26.10 -12.54
N ALA A 220 -5.16 -26.88 -13.30
CA ALA A 220 -6.52 -27.24 -12.94
C ALA A 220 -6.60 -28.07 -11.64
N GLN A 221 -5.55 -28.84 -11.31
CA GLN A 221 -5.53 -29.68 -10.13
C GLN A 221 -5.33 -28.83 -8.88
N TRP A 222 -4.42 -27.86 -8.91
CA TRP A 222 -4.23 -26.88 -7.84
C TRP A 222 -5.43 -25.96 -7.67
N MET A 223 -6.01 -25.46 -8.77
CA MET A 223 -7.23 -24.66 -8.74
C MET A 223 -8.38 -25.40 -8.06
N ALA A 224 -8.58 -26.69 -8.37
CA ALA A 224 -9.63 -27.48 -7.75
C ALA A 224 -9.44 -27.63 -6.23
N ARG A 225 -8.20 -27.87 -5.78
CA ARG A 225 -7.88 -28.00 -4.36
C ARG A 225 -8.07 -26.69 -3.60
N VAL A 226 -7.61 -25.57 -4.17
CA VAL A 226 -7.79 -24.24 -3.58
C VAL A 226 -9.27 -23.87 -3.50
N ARG A 227 -10.07 -24.14 -4.54
CA ARG A 227 -11.53 -23.93 -4.49
C ARG A 227 -12.18 -24.78 -3.40
N GLN A 228 -11.77 -26.04 -3.27
CA GLN A 228 -12.28 -26.93 -2.23
C GLN A 228 -11.96 -26.40 -0.82
N GLU A 229 -10.75 -25.86 -0.60
CA GLU A 229 -10.38 -25.21 0.67
C GLU A 229 -11.30 -24.00 0.95
N VAL A 230 -11.48 -23.11 -0.04
CA VAL A 230 -12.35 -21.93 0.09
C VAL A 230 -13.80 -22.35 0.41
N ASP A 231 -14.33 -23.35 -0.30
CA ASP A 231 -15.67 -23.88 -0.07
C ASP A 231 -15.82 -24.48 1.34
N GLN A 232 -14.80 -25.18 1.86
CA GLN A 232 -14.80 -25.73 3.21
C GLN A 232 -14.84 -24.63 4.28
N VAL A 233 -14.03 -23.57 4.13
CA VAL A 233 -14.04 -22.43 5.05
C VAL A 233 -15.38 -21.71 5.02
N ILE A 234 -15.95 -21.49 3.83
CA ILE A 234 -17.28 -20.89 3.69
C ILE A 234 -18.34 -21.74 4.40
N LEU A 235 -18.35 -23.05 4.18
CA LEU A 235 -19.31 -23.96 4.82
C LEU A 235 -19.17 -23.95 6.34
N LYS A 236 -17.94 -23.88 6.86
CA LYS A 236 -17.66 -23.87 8.30
C LYS A 236 -18.09 -22.58 8.99
N HIS A 237 -18.03 -21.43 8.30
CA HIS A 237 -18.31 -20.12 8.88
C HIS A 237 -19.66 -19.53 8.50
N ARG A 238 -20.38 -20.15 7.56
CA ARG A 238 -21.76 -19.78 7.20
C ARG A 238 -22.69 -20.00 8.39
N LYS A 239 -23.44 -18.96 8.78
CA LYS A 239 -24.40 -19.04 9.90
C LYS A 239 -25.84 -19.17 9.43
N ASN A 240 -26.27 -18.33 8.49
CA ASN A 240 -27.69 -18.19 8.14
C ASN A 240 -27.98 -18.23 6.63
N GLY A 241 -27.26 -19.07 5.88
CA GLY A 241 -27.46 -19.17 4.42
C GLY A 241 -26.92 -17.98 3.63
N GLU A 242 -26.03 -17.18 4.24
CA GLU A 242 -25.39 -16.02 3.62
C GLU A 242 -24.64 -16.41 2.33
N PRO A 243 -24.63 -15.54 1.31
CA PRO A 243 -23.84 -15.75 0.11
C PRO A 243 -22.36 -15.90 0.48
N ALA A 244 -21.63 -16.70 -0.30
CA ALA A 244 -20.21 -17.00 -0.06
C ALA A 244 -19.36 -15.74 0.17
N GLU A 245 -19.64 -14.69 -0.59
CA GLU A 245 -18.95 -13.40 -0.52
C GLU A 245 -19.14 -12.71 0.84
N GLU A 246 -20.34 -12.75 1.43
CA GLU A 246 -20.63 -12.18 2.75
C GLU A 246 -19.95 -12.98 3.87
N VAL A 247 -19.91 -14.31 3.73
CA VAL A 247 -19.16 -15.16 4.66
C VAL A 247 -17.68 -14.80 4.64
N LEU A 248 -17.06 -14.74 3.46
CA LEU A 248 -15.64 -14.37 3.31
C LEU A 248 -15.34 -12.96 3.85
N ARG A 249 -16.24 -11.99 3.63
CA ARG A 249 -16.11 -10.63 4.19
C ARG A 249 -16.14 -10.61 5.72
N SER A 250 -16.94 -11.48 6.33
CA SER A 250 -17.11 -11.53 7.79
C SER A 250 -15.95 -12.24 8.52
N LEU A 251 -15.02 -12.84 7.78
CA LEU A 251 -13.91 -13.58 8.38
C LEU A 251 -12.95 -12.64 9.11
N HIS A 252 -12.58 -13.04 10.33
CA HIS A 252 -11.56 -12.36 11.10
C HIS A 252 -10.17 -12.58 10.48
N VAL A 253 -9.24 -11.64 10.68
CA VAL A 253 -7.86 -11.72 10.16
C VAL A 253 -7.18 -13.04 10.57
N ASN A 254 -7.30 -13.43 11.83
CA ASN A 254 -6.77 -14.72 12.31
C ASN A 254 -7.32 -15.95 11.55
N THR A 255 -8.55 -15.88 11.04
CA THR A 255 -9.14 -16.95 10.22
C THR A 255 -8.51 -16.96 8.84
N TRP A 256 -8.33 -15.79 8.22
CA TRP A 256 -7.61 -15.64 6.96
C TRP A 256 -6.18 -16.21 7.01
N GLU A 257 -5.50 -16.06 8.15
CA GLU A 257 -4.13 -16.56 8.32
C GLU A 257 -4.05 -18.07 8.56
N LYS A 258 -5.04 -18.67 9.23
CA LYS A 258 -4.96 -20.07 9.71
C LYS A 258 -5.73 -21.07 8.86
N GLU A 259 -6.80 -20.65 8.21
CA GLU A 259 -7.75 -21.56 7.56
C GLU A 259 -7.55 -21.69 6.05
N PHE A 260 -6.50 -21.06 5.49
CA PHE A 260 -6.16 -21.13 4.06
C PHE A 260 -4.73 -21.62 3.78
N PRO A 261 -4.33 -22.81 4.26
CA PRO A 261 -2.97 -23.32 4.09
C PRO A 261 -2.55 -23.55 2.63
N LEU A 262 -3.47 -23.89 1.71
CA LEU A 262 -3.15 -24.07 0.30
C LEU A 262 -2.96 -22.74 -0.42
N LEU A 263 -3.79 -21.73 -0.15
CA LEU A 263 -3.51 -20.37 -0.63
C LEU A 263 -2.18 -19.84 -0.08
N HIS A 264 -1.86 -20.14 1.17
CA HIS A 264 -0.56 -19.80 1.75
C HIS A 264 0.59 -20.54 1.05
N ALA A 265 0.42 -21.82 0.70
CA ALA A 265 1.41 -22.56 -0.08
C ALA A 265 1.63 -21.94 -1.48
N CYS A 266 0.54 -21.53 -2.17
CA CYS A 266 0.64 -20.84 -3.45
C CYS A 266 1.42 -19.52 -3.34
N LEU A 267 1.20 -18.79 -2.24
CA LEU A 267 1.93 -17.55 -1.94
C LEU A 267 3.43 -17.80 -1.71
N LEU A 268 3.81 -18.92 -1.11
CA LEU A 268 5.22 -19.27 -0.85
C LEU A 268 5.95 -19.80 -2.08
N GLU A 269 5.23 -20.41 -3.03
CA GLU A 269 5.80 -20.93 -4.28
C GLU A 269 6.08 -19.83 -5.31
N THR A 270 5.34 -18.72 -5.23
CA THR A 270 5.42 -17.56 -6.14
C THR A 270 6.51 -16.58 -5.72
#